data_AF-A0ABD4T5H3-F1
#
_entry.id   AF-A0ABD4T5H3-F1
#
_cell.length_a   1.000
_cell.length_b   1.000
_cell.length_c   1.000
_cell.angle_alpha   90.00
_cell.angle_beta   90.00
_cell.angle_gamma   90.00
#
_symmetry.space_group_name_H-M   'P 1'
#
loop_
_entity.id
_entity.type
_entity.pdbx_description
1 polymer ?
#
loop_
_entity_poly.entity_id
_entity_poly.type
_entity_poly.pdbx_seq_one_letter_code
_entity_poly.pdbx_strand_id
1 'polypeptide(L)'
;MKTILFLAANPDDTAALKLNRELRNIQEEELKKSKYRDDFKCERRDAVRWEDLERAILELKPRIVHFCGHGAGQAGLVIENQQGQSVLLSGEILAGLFKQVADTLECVLLNACYSKAQAEAIQGHVNYVIGANSTIADAAAIAYANGFYRALGAGRSIPSAHEAGCLEIQVQSCTLEKPRDILAPEIESPEPQAAIASHLPILLIKDPLTAFPDSLRQDVQEGLDVLVGLLSIPDVNSRVTLFQSEFSAICAQIMWLRFYKQLHDLLHQVEIQYYRELVKSARLFPEDDITVTTFYEYELALRAVIHEAQAIVVQPACSGYDCAWLAKLEEACNELQAAITQLDQRRLKKTIYLMTVLLADQPIRLNMALTTTAKALRLASLAQTLNQLHQDLLMLIAGNPSSLQPLQAGIQSLENLNQQLNHLIQTHDGWQTLDSILRRIETNLNRDTEELEWSWTDIKEKIATLCQQDSEADLLQLQQAEQNLDQALEIQNPSRIRHCFWIYRRVALMRFSSVDLRLVKFCDELQKIGHTLELIVTKIS
;
A
#
# COMPACT_ATOMS: atom_id res chain seq x y z
N MET A 1 -2.86 32.63 -3.29
CA MET A 1 -2.37 32.07 -4.56
C MET A 1 -1.59 30.78 -4.28
N LYS A 2 -2.01 29.66 -4.85
CA LYS A 2 -1.38 28.34 -4.75
C LYS A 2 -0.28 28.21 -5.82
N THR A 3 0.95 27.94 -5.39
CA THR A 3 2.05 27.65 -6.31
C THR A 3 2.03 26.17 -6.72
N ILE A 4 1.99 25.91 -8.02
CA ILE A 4 2.19 24.60 -8.65
C ILE A 4 3.62 24.57 -9.17
N LEU A 5 4.46 23.68 -8.63
CA LEU A 5 5.80 23.42 -9.15
C LEU A 5 5.75 22.24 -10.12
N PHE A 6 5.96 22.51 -11.40
CA PHE A 6 6.05 21.51 -12.47
C PHE A 6 7.53 21.16 -12.70
N LEU A 7 7.86 19.90 -12.48
CA LEU A 7 9.19 19.31 -12.60
C LEU A 7 9.21 18.39 -13.81
N ALA A 8 10.04 18.74 -14.79
CA ALA A 8 10.19 17.99 -16.04
C ALA A 8 11.57 17.33 -16.09
N ALA A 9 11.62 16.00 -16.02
CA ALA A 9 12.86 15.22 -16.15
C ALA A 9 12.85 14.45 -17.48
N ASN A 10 13.87 14.66 -18.31
CA ASN A 10 13.99 13.98 -19.60
C ASN A 10 15.47 13.69 -19.94
N PRO A 11 16.14 12.79 -19.16
CA PRO A 11 17.54 12.48 -19.37
C PRO A 11 17.84 12.00 -20.80
N ASP A 12 19.04 12.31 -21.29
CA ASP A 12 19.46 12.08 -22.68
C ASP A 12 19.51 10.59 -23.06
N ASP A 13 19.69 9.71 -22.08
CA ASP A 13 19.75 8.25 -22.22
C ASP A 13 18.37 7.57 -22.10
N THR A 14 17.28 8.33 -22.05
CA THR A 14 15.90 7.81 -21.93
C THR A 14 15.04 8.13 -23.16
N ALA A 15 13.89 7.46 -23.29
CA ALA A 15 12.94 7.75 -24.35
C ALA A 15 12.32 9.15 -24.17
N ALA A 16 12.40 10.00 -25.21
CA ALA A 16 11.95 11.39 -25.10
C ALA A 16 10.43 11.49 -24.83
N LEU A 17 10.07 12.19 -23.75
CA LEU A 17 8.68 12.47 -23.36
C LEU A 17 8.19 13.82 -23.89
N LYS A 18 6.88 13.97 -24.11
CA LYS A 18 6.28 15.21 -24.62
C LYS A 18 5.92 16.20 -23.49
N LEU A 19 6.85 16.41 -22.56
CA LEU A 19 6.65 17.20 -21.33
C LEU A 19 6.19 18.65 -21.60
N ASN A 20 6.69 19.25 -22.69
CA ASN A 20 6.27 20.59 -23.13
C ASN A 20 4.77 20.67 -23.48
N ARG A 21 4.21 19.60 -24.04
CA ARG A 21 2.80 19.56 -24.42
C ARG A 21 1.91 19.51 -23.19
N GLU A 22 2.29 18.69 -22.22
CA GLU A 22 1.57 18.57 -20.96
C GLU A 22 1.50 19.91 -20.22
N LEU A 23 2.66 20.54 -19.99
CA LEU A 23 2.71 21.83 -19.31
C LEU A 23 1.88 22.90 -20.03
N ARG A 24 1.98 22.96 -21.37
CA ARG A 24 1.21 23.93 -22.16
C ARG A 24 -0.29 23.74 -21.96
N ASN A 25 -0.78 22.50 -21.97
CA ASN A 25 -2.20 22.24 -21.73
C ASN A 25 -2.61 22.70 -20.33
N ILE A 26 -1.83 22.33 -19.31
CA ILE A 26 -2.12 22.72 -17.92
C ILE A 26 -2.21 24.24 -17.80
N GLN A 27 -1.22 24.97 -18.31
CA GLN A 27 -1.14 26.43 -18.16
C GLN A 27 -2.16 27.16 -19.03
N GLU A 28 -2.19 26.90 -20.33
CA GLU A 28 -2.94 27.70 -21.31
C GLU A 28 -4.38 27.24 -21.46
N GLU A 29 -4.63 25.93 -21.43
CA GLU A 29 -5.94 25.35 -21.76
C GLU A 29 -6.79 25.15 -20.51
N GLU A 30 -6.19 24.70 -19.40
CA GLU A 30 -6.95 24.39 -18.20
C GLU A 30 -6.93 25.53 -17.18
N LEU A 31 -5.75 25.96 -16.70
CA LEU A 31 -5.67 26.95 -15.61
C LEU A 31 -6.05 28.37 -16.05
N LYS A 32 -5.47 28.90 -17.14
CA LYS A 32 -5.76 30.28 -17.59
C LYS A 32 -7.22 30.50 -18.00
N LYS A 33 -7.89 29.46 -18.51
CA LYS A 33 -9.30 29.52 -18.92
C LYS A 33 -10.27 29.21 -17.79
N SER A 34 -9.77 28.81 -16.61
CA SER A 34 -10.60 28.41 -15.48
C SER A 34 -11.24 29.59 -14.74
N LYS A 35 -12.30 29.27 -13.98
CA LYS A 35 -13.03 30.24 -13.15
C LYS A 35 -12.14 30.85 -12.06
N TYR A 36 -11.23 30.06 -11.49
CA TYR A 36 -10.34 30.45 -10.39
C TYR A 36 -8.89 30.63 -10.85
N ARG A 37 -8.67 31.07 -12.10
CA ARG A 37 -7.33 31.22 -12.70
C ARG A 37 -6.35 32.05 -11.86
N ASP A 38 -6.85 33.08 -11.17
CA ASP A 38 -6.03 34.01 -10.38
C ASP A 38 -5.57 33.39 -9.03
N ASP A 39 -6.11 32.22 -8.67
CA ASP A 39 -5.70 31.48 -7.48
C ASP A 39 -4.47 30.62 -7.71
N PHE A 40 -4.01 30.41 -8.96
CA PHE A 40 -2.91 29.50 -9.28
C PHE A 40 -1.73 30.22 -9.93
N LYS A 41 -0.52 29.82 -9.54
CA LYS A 41 0.74 30.19 -10.23
C LYS A 41 1.50 28.92 -10.56
N CYS A 42 1.80 28.70 -11.83
CA CYS A 42 2.57 27.53 -12.29
C CYS A 42 4.04 27.92 -12.54
N GLU A 43 4.96 27.32 -11.80
CA GLU A 43 6.41 27.46 -11.93
C GLU A 43 6.98 26.20 -12.57
N ARG A 44 7.83 26.34 -13.58
CA ARG A 44 8.46 25.22 -14.28
C ARG A 44 9.93 25.10 -13.90
N ARG A 45 10.43 23.87 -13.70
CA ARG A 45 11.86 23.54 -13.72
C ARG A 45 12.09 22.36 -14.67
N ASP A 46 13.02 22.56 -15.59
CA ASP A 46 13.51 21.55 -16.54
C ASP A 46 14.82 20.94 -16.06
N ALA A 47 15.23 19.84 -16.68
CA ALA A 47 16.54 19.21 -16.46
C ALA A 47 16.81 18.98 -14.97
N VAL A 48 15.81 18.42 -14.28
CA VAL A 48 15.74 18.40 -12.83
C VAL A 48 16.88 17.55 -12.28
N ARG A 49 17.94 18.20 -11.80
CA ARG A 49 18.98 17.58 -10.97
C ARG A 49 18.54 17.57 -9.53
N TRP A 50 19.19 16.76 -8.69
CA TRP A 50 18.89 16.70 -7.26
C TRP A 50 18.96 18.11 -6.61
N GLU A 51 20.03 18.85 -6.87
CA GLU A 51 20.23 20.16 -6.24
C GLU A 51 19.20 21.20 -6.71
N ASP A 52 18.77 21.10 -7.97
CA ASP A 52 17.75 21.99 -8.55
C ASP A 52 16.35 21.66 -8.03
N LEU A 53 16.05 20.37 -7.85
CA LEU A 53 14.83 19.89 -7.22
C LEU A 53 14.71 20.36 -5.77
N GLU A 54 15.75 20.09 -4.97
CA GLU A 54 15.80 20.43 -3.56
C GLU A 54 15.67 21.94 -3.38
N ARG A 55 16.45 22.73 -4.12
CA ARG A 55 16.38 24.20 -4.08
C ARG A 55 15.01 24.73 -4.47
N ALA A 56 14.43 24.24 -5.57
CA ALA A 56 13.12 24.72 -6.04
C ALA A 56 12.00 24.44 -5.02
N ILE A 57 12.02 23.27 -4.38
CA ILE A 57 11.02 22.89 -3.38
C ILE A 57 11.16 23.77 -2.13
N LEU A 58 12.39 23.99 -1.65
CA LEU A 58 12.65 24.81 -0.45
C LEU A 58 12.36 26.30 -0.67
N GLU A 59 12.68 26.84 -1.84
CA GLU A 59 12.48 28.26 -2.17
C GLU A 59 11.01 28.59 -2.47
N LEU A 60 10.36 27.77 -3.29
CA LEU A 60 9.00 28.08 -3.77
C LEU A 60 7.91 27.65 -2.79
N LYS A 61 8.22 26.72 -1.88
CA LYS A 61 7.27 26.12 -0.91
C LYS A 61 5.91 25.82 -1.57
N PRO A 62 5.91 24.98 -2.62
CA PRO A 62 4.74 24.80 -3.47
C PRO A 62 3.58 24.16 -2.70
N ARG A 63 2.36 24.52 -3.09
CA ARG A 63 1.14 23.83 -2.63
C ARG A 63 0.94 22.52 -3.39
N ILE A 64 1.37 22.47 -4.64
CA ILE A 64 1.27 21.28 -5.49
C ILE A 64 2.61 21.06 -6.17
N VAL A 65 3.14 19.84 -6.10
CA VAL A 65 4.29 19.42 -6.90
C VAL A 65 3.80 18.44 -7.96
N HIS A 66 4.05 18.75 -9.22
CA HIS A 66 3.78 17.88 -10.36
C HIS A 66 5.12 17.43 -10.91
N PHE A 67 5.42 16.14 -10.76
CA PHE A 67 6.57 15.52 -11.40
C PHE A 67 6.11 14.81 -12.67
N CYS A 68 6.74 15.11 -13.79
CA CYS A 68 6.57 14.37 -15.04
C CYS A 68 7.93 13.91 -15.57
N GLY A 69 8.04 12.60 -15.80
CA GLY A 69 9.28 11.94 -16.17
C GLY A 69 9.13 10.43 -16.14
N HIS A 70 10.25 9.74 -16.30
CA HIS A 70 10.27 8.29 -16.22
C HIS A 70 10.23 7.81 -14.77
N GLY A 71 9.66 6.63 -14.56
CA GLY A 71 9.72 5.91 -13.29
C GLY A 71 10.25 4.51 -13.52
N ALA A 72 11.02 4.01 -12.56
CA ALA A 72 11.67 2.70 -12.59
C ALA A 72 11.10 1.77 -11.48
N GLY A 73 9.80 1.86 -11.21
CA GLY A 73 9.14 1.09 -10.17
C GLY A 73 9.71 1.40 -8.79
N GLN A 74 10.01 0.38 -7.98
CA GLN A 74 10.57 0.59 -6.64
C GLN A 74 11.93 1.29 -6.65
N ALA A 75 12.70 1.17 -7.74
CA ALA A 75 14.05 1.73 -7.81
C ALA A 75 14.05 3.26 -7.75
N GLY A 76 12.98 3.92 -8.23
CA GLY A 76 12.84 5.37 -8.07
C GLY A 76 12.17 6.10 -9.23
N LEU A 77 12.11 7.42 -9.08
CA LEU A 77 11.87 8.35 -10.19
C LEU A 77 13.19 8.63 -10.90
N VAL A 78 13.16 8.77 -12.22
CA VAL A 78 14.35 9.08 -13.00
C VAL A 78 14.52 10.59 -13.12
N ILE A 79 15.68 11.09 -12.70
CA ILE A 79 16.11 12.48 -12.80
C ILE A 79 17.45 12.56 -13.56
N GLU A 80 18.00 13.77 -13.69
CA GLU A 80 19.25 14.01 -14.41
C GLU A 80 20.43 14.24 -13.46
N ASN A 81 21.63 13.80 -13.86
CA ASN A 81 22.88 14.24 -13.24
C ASN A 81 23.49 15.45 -13.97
N GLN A 82 24.70 15.84 -13.55
CA GLN A 82 25.42 16.95 -14.17
C GLN A 82 25.78 16.74 -15.65
N GLN A 83 25.78 15.49 -16.11
CA GLN A 83 26.08 15.08 -17.49
C GLN A 83 24.81 14.82 -18.32
N GLY A 84 23.61 15.08 -17.78
CA GLY A 84 22.33 14.85 -18.48
C GLY A 84 21.89 13.38 -18.49
N GLN A 85 22.60 12.49 -17.77
CA GLN A 85 22.29 11.07 -17.70
C GLN A 85 21.30 10.76 -16.58
N SER A 86 20.60 9.64 -16.72
CA SER A 86 19.63 9.15 -15.74
C SER A 86 20.26 8.85 -14.37
N VAL A 87 19.56 9.29 -13.33
CA VAL A 87 19.80 8.96 -11.92
C VAL A 87 18.48 8.61 -11.26
N LEU A 88 18.48 7.61 -10.39
CA LEU A 88 17.29 7.16 -9.67
C LEU A 88 17.16 7.84 -8.31
N LEU A 89 15.98 8.40 -8.04
CA LEU A 89 15.57 8.85 -6.72
C LEU A 89 14.64 7.86 -6.06
N SER A 90 15.11 7.21 -4.99
CA SER A 90 14.31 6.27 -4.20
C SER A 90 13.13 6.97 -3.51
N GLY A 91 12.12 6.18 -3.14
CA GLY A 91 10.99 6.68 -2.35
C GLY A 91 11.40 7.28 -1.01
N GLU A 92 12.43 6.71 -0.36
CA GLU A 92 12.97 7.19 0.91
C GLU A 92 13.57 8.60 0.80
N ILE A 93 14.34 8.86 -0.26
CA ILE A 93 14.94 10.18 -0.50
C ILE A 93 13.84 11.21 -0.79
N LEU A 94 12.85 10.85 -1.62
CA LEU A 94 11.71 11.71 -1.91
C LEU A 94 10.87 12.01 -0.66
N ALA A 95 10.62 11.01 0.19
CA ALA A 95 9.93 11.19 1.46
C ALA A 95 10.71 12.16 2.37
N GLY A 96 12.03 11.99 2.48
CA GLY A 96 12.91 12.89 3.23
C GLY A 96 12.86 14.34 2.72
N LEU A 97 12.81 14.54 1.41
CA LEU A 97 12.69 15.87 0.78
C LEU A 97 11.33 16.51 1.08
N PHE A 98 10.23 15.81 0.79
CA PHE A 98 8.89 16.38 0.95
C PHE A 98 8.50 16.57 2.42
N LYS A 99 9.09 15.80 3.35
CA LYS A 99 8.98 16.04 4.79
C LYS A 99 9.41 17.46 5.18
N GLN A 100 10.38 18.06 4.50
CA GLN A 100 10.89 19.40 4.82
C GLN A 100 9.92 20.53 4.48
N VAL A 101 8.91 20.27 3.63
CA VAL A 101 7.92 21.26 3.17
C VAL A 101 6.48 20.82 3.39
N ALA A 102 6.27 19.78 4.20
CA ALA A 102 4.98 19.13 4.41
C ALA A 102 3.88 20.08 4.97
N ASP A 103 4.27 21.17 5.63
CA ASP A 103 3.39 22.22 6.14
C ASP A 103 2.76 23.08 5.03
N THR A 104 3.47 23.23 3.92
CA THR A 104 3.02 24.02 2.77
C THR A 104 2.44 23.17 1.64
N LEU A 105 2.86 21.91 1.55
CA LEU A 105 2.52 21.00 0.46
C LEU A 105 1.17 20.31 0.70
N GLU A 106 0.23 20.49 -0.24
CA GLU A 106 -1.11 19.88 -0.22
C GLU A 106 -1.13 18.59 -1.04
N CYS A 107 -0.51 18.59 -2.22
CA CYS A 107 -0.55 17.48 -3.16
C CYS A 107 0.79 17.25 -3.86
N VAL A 108 1.19 15.98 -4.00
CA VAL A 108 2.25 15.55 -4.92
C VAL A 108 1.61 14.69 -6.01
N LEU A 109 1.80 15.04 -7.27
CA LEU A 109 1.36 14.29 -8.44
C LEU A 109 2.60 13.73 -9.16
N LEU A 110 2.77 12.42 -9.08
CA LEU A 110 3.84 11.68 -9.75
C LEU A 110 3.32 11.10 -11.07
N ASN A 111 3.37 11.91 -12.12
CA ASN A 111 3.03 11.49 -13.47
C ASN A 111 4.20 10.73 -14.11
N ALA A 112 4.52 9.59 -13.52
CA ALA A 112 5.61 8.69 -13.90
C ALA A 112 5.13 7.25 -13.76
N CYS A 113 5.58 6.37 -14.66
CA CYS A 113 5.19 4.96 -14.64
C CYS A 113 5.62 4.28 -13.33
N TYR A 114 4.76 3.41 -12.79
CA TYR A 114 5.05 2.62 -11.58
C TYR A 114 5.45 3.44 -10.34
N SER A 115 4.97 4.67 -10.20
CA SER A 115 5.32 5.57 -9.09
C SER A 115 4.61 5.29 -7.76
N LYS A 116 3.84 4.20 -7.65
CA LYS A 116 3.11 3.81 -6.40
C LYS A 116 4.04 3.73 -5.18
N ALA A 117 5.20 3.09 -5.30
CA ALA A 117 6.11 2.90 -4.16
C ALA A 117 6.63 4.24 -3.62
N GLN A 118 6.95 5.18 -4.52
CA GLN A 118 7.33 6.54 -4.14
C GLN A 118 6.12 7.29 -3.57
N ALA A 119 4.93 7.10 -4.14
CA ALA A 119 3.71 7.70 -3.62
C ALA A 119 3.44 7.25 -2.16
N GLU A 120 3.58 5.96 -1.86
CA GLU A 120 3.42 5.37 -0.52
C GLU A 120 4.46 5.91 0.47
N ALA A 121 5.72 6.05 0.04
CA ALA A 121 6.77 6.64 0.86
C ALA A 121 6.48 8.10 1.21
N ILE A 122 5.97 8.89 0.25
CA ILE A 122 5.67 10.32 0.43
C ILE A 122 4.37 10.54 1.24
N GLN A 123 3.40 9.62 1.12
CA GLN A 123 2.08 9.71 1.78
C GLN A 123 2.19 9.90 3.30
N GLY A 124 3.24 9.37 3.94
CA GLY A 124 3.49 9.58 5.37
C GLY A 124 3.68 11.05 5.78
N HIS A 125 3.95 11.94 4.81
CA HIS A 125 4.24 13.35 5.05
C HIS A 125 3.26 14.30 4.37
N VAL A 126 2.71 13.96 3.20
CA VAL A 126 1.87 14.86 2.38
C VAL A 126 0.43 14.38 2.29
N ASN A 127 -0.53 15.30 2.45
CA ASN A 127 -1.97 15.01 2.53
C ASN A 127 -2.52 14.20 1.34
N TYR A 128 -2.09 14.53 0.13
CA TYR A 128 -2.50 13.83 -1.08
C TYR A 128 -1.27 13.49 -1.91
N VAL A 129 -1.13 12.22 -2.28
CA VAL A 129 -0.09 11.77 -3.20
C VAL A 129 -0.72 10.93 -4.30
N ILE A 130 -0.58 11.39 -5.53
CA ILE A 130 -1.08 10.70 -6.71
C ILE A 130 0.09 10.03 -7.40
N GLY A 131 -0.04 8.75 -7.70
CA GLY A 131 0.96 7.98 -8.42
C GLY A 131 0.32 6.98 -9.38
N ALA A 132 1.14 6.17 -10.02
CA ALA A 132 0.71 5.17 -10.99
C ALA A 132 1.02 3.75 -10.51
N ASN A 133 0.04 2.86 -10.56
CA ASN A 133 0.22 1.44 -10.25
C ASN A 133 0.85 0.63 -11.40
N SER A 134 0.86 1.16 -12.61
CA SER A 134 1.36 0.49 -13.81
C SER A 134 1.93 1.52 -14.81
N THR A 135 2.29 1.08 -16.01
CA THR A 135 2.59 2.02 -17.11
C THR A 135 1.39 2.88 -17.42
N ILE A 136 1.65 4.18 -17.58
CA ILE A 136 0.71 5.14 -18.15
C ILE A 136 1.31 5.58 -19.49
N ALA A 137 0.55 5.42 -20.57
CA ALA A 137 0.97 5.94 -21.88
C ALA A 137 1.04 7.48 -21.84
N ASP A 138 2.02 8.08 -22.53
CA ASP A 138 2.21 9.55 -22.60
C ASP A 138 0.90 10.31 -22.90
N ALA A 139 0.08 9.79 -23.82
CA ALA A 139 -1.22 10.38 -24.15
C ALA A 139 -2.23 10.33 -22.99
N ALA A 140 -2.24 9.25 -22.21
CA ALA A 140 -3.10 9.07 -21.04
C ALA A 140 -2.62 9.90 -19.86
N ALA A 141 -1.30 10.03 -19.66
CA ALA A 141 -0.70 10.92 -18.66
C ALA A 141 -1.12 12.37 -18.90
N ILE A 142 -1.06 12.82 -20.16
CA ILE A 142 -1.52 14.16 -20.56
C ILE A 142 -3.04 14.31 -20.36
N ALA A 143 -3.84 13.32 -20.75
CA ALA A 143 -5.30 13.37 -20.55
C ALA A 143 -5.66 13.45 -19.07
N TYR A 144 -5.00 12.65 -18.23
CA TYR A 144 -5.17 12.72 -16.79
C TYR A 144 -4.88 14.11 -16.23
N ALA A 145 -3.71 14.67 -16.57
CA ALA A 145 -3.32 16.00 -16.12
C ALA A 145 -4.33 17.06 -16.56
N ASN A 146 -4.83 16.99 -17.80
CA ASN A 146 -5.87 17.90 -18.29
C ASN A 146 -7.14 17.84 -17.43
N GLY A 147 -7.70 16.64 -17.23
CA GLY A 147 -8.91 16.46 -16.42
C GLY A 147 -8.72 16.90 -14.96
N PHE A 148 -7.56 16.57 -14.39
CA PHE A 148 -7.18 16.96 -13.03
C PHE A 148 -7.13 18.48 -12.85
N TYR A 149 -6.35 19.19 -13.66
CA TYR A 149 -6.22 20.64 -13.52
C TYR A 149 -7.46 21.41 -13.97
N ARG A 150 -8.26 20.87 -14.89
CA ARG A 150 -9.58 21.44 -15.23
C ARG A 150 -10.50 21.48 -14.03
N ALA A 151 -10.63 20.35 -13.34
CA ALA A 151 -11.45 20.24 -12.15
C ALA A 151 -10.92 21.10 -11.01
N LEU A 152 -9.60 21.12 -10.79
CA LEU A 152 -8.97 21.96 -9.79
C LEU A 152 -9.18 23.45 -10.06
N GLY A 153 -9.02 23.90 -11.32
CA GLY A 153 -9.30 25.27 -11.76
C GLY A 153 -10.79 25.66 -11.66
N ALA A 154 -11.69 24.67 -11.64
CA ALA A 154 -13.11 24.84 -11.35
C ALA A 154 -13.44 24.90 -9.85
N GLY A 155 -12.43 24.83 -8.98
CA GLY A 155 -12.58 24.90 -7.51
C GLY A 155 -12.94 23.56 -6.86
N ARG A 156 -12.71 22.43 -7.55
CA ARG A 156 -12.90 21.09 -6.98
C ARG A 156 -11.74 20.72 -6.04
N SER A 157 -12.00 19.81 -5.11
CA SER A 157 -10.99 19.25 -4.20
C SER A 157 -9.99 18.35 -4.95
N ILE A 158 -8.84 18.04 -4.33
CA ILE A 158 -7.84 17.12 -4.91
C ILE A 158 -8.44 15.73 -5.22
N PRO A 159 -9.24 15.10 -4.33
CA PRO A 159 -9.98 13.87 -4.67
C PRO A 159 -10.88 13.99 -5.91
N SER A 160 -11.71 15.04 -5.99
CA SER A 160 -12.61 15.23 -7.13
C SER A 160 -11.85 15.56 -8.42
N ALA A 161 -10.69 16.22 -8.31
CA ALA A 161 -9.80 16.43 -9.44
C ALA A 161 -9.14 15.12 -9.92
N HIS A 162 -8.74 14.23 -9.01
CA HIS A 162 -8.22 12.89 -9.35
C HIS A 162 -9.27 12.07 -10.13
N GLU A 163 -10.53 12.09 -9.70
CA GLU A 163 -11.63 11.43 -10.41
C GLU A 163 -11.82 11.99 -11.83
N ALA A 164 -11.81 13.32 -11.98
CA ALA A 164 -11.92 13.97 -13.29
C ALA A 164 -10.76 13.61 -14.23
N GLY A 165 -9.54 13.51 -13.71
CA GLY A 165 -8.39 13.04 -14.47
C GLY A 165 -8.55 11.57 -14.92
N CYS A 166 -9.03 10.69 -14.04
CA CYS A 166 -9.29 9.30 -14.39
C CYS A 166 -10.36 9.16 -15.47
N LEU A 167 -11.42 9.97 -15.39
CA LEU A 167 -12.49 10.01 -16.39
C LEU A 167 -11.95 10.44 -17.77
N GLU A 168 -11.07 11.44 -17.82
CA GLU A 168 -10.49 11.92 -19.08
C GLU A 168 -9.66 10.83 -19.79
N ILE A 169 -8.92 9.99 -19.03
CA ILE A 169 -8.24 8.80 -19.60
C ILE A 169 -9.26 7.84 -20.24
N GLN A 170 -10.37 7.58 -19.57
CA GLN A 170 -11.39 6.66 -20.05
C GLN A 170 -12.07 7.17 -21.33
N VAL A 171 -12.43 8.46 -21.36
CA VAL A 171 -13.03 9.10 -22.54
C VAL A 171 -12.08 9.03 -23.74
N GLN A 172 -10.80 9.31 -23.53
CA GLN A 172 -9.79 9.19 -24.59
C GLN A 172 -9.71 7.76 -25.13
N SER A 173 -9.78 6.75 -24.26
CA SER A 173 -9.75 5.34 -24.65
C SER A 173 -10.96 4.95 -25.52
N CYS A 174 -12.16 5.45 -25.19
CA CYS A 174 -13.37 5.22 -25.99
C CYS A 174 -13.31 5.86 -27.39
N THR A 175 -12.59 6.96 -27.56
CA THR A 175 -12.48 7.64 -28.87
C THR A 175 -11.47 6.99 -29.82
N LEU A 176 -10.61 6.11 -29.31
CA LEU A 176 -9.60 5.38 -30.10
C LEU A 176 -10.11 4.02 -30.61
N GLU A 177 -11.16 3.46 -30.01
CA GLU A 177 -11.86 2.29 -30.53
C GLU A 177 -12.75 2.70 -31.72
N LYS A 178 -12.38 2.31 -32.94
CA LYS A 178 -13.28 2.45 -34.10
C LYS A 178 -14.59 1.69 -33.82
N PRO A 179 -15.77 2.19 -34.26
CA PRO A 179 -17.01 1.43 -34.13
C PRO A 179 -16.85 0.09 -34.86
N ARG A 180 -16.92 -1.02 -34.13
CA ARG A 180 -17.05 -2.35 -34.74
C ARG A 180 -18.43 -2.43 -35.37
N ASP A 181 -18.50 -2.86 -36.63
CA ASP A 181 -19.76 -3.16 -37.31
C ASP A 181 -20.58 -4.17 -36.48
N ILE A 182 -21.77 -3.77 -36.03
CA ILE A 182 -22.61 -4.47 -35.03
C ILE A 182 -23.35 -5.70 -35.64
N LEU A 183 -22.83 -6.33 -36.69
CA LEU A 183 -23.51 -7.43 -37.38
C LEU A 183 -22.58 -8.61 -37.72
N ALA A 184 -22.01 -9.24 -36.71
CA ALA A 184 -21.62 -10.65 -36.79
C ALA A 184 -21.63 -11.29 -35.38
N PRO A 185 -22.14 -12.52 -35.20
CA PRO A 185 -22.05 -13.21 -33.94
C PRO A 185 -20.66 -13.85 -33.84
N GLU A 186 -19.78 -13.32 -32.99
CA GLU A 186 -18.49 -13.94 -32.69
C GLU A 186 -18.35 -14.31 -31.21
N ILE A 187 -17.67 -15.43 -31.06
CA ILE A 187 -17.42 -16.27 -29.89
C ILE A 187 -16.79 -15.48 -28.73
N GLU A 188 -17.31 -15.72 -27.52
CA GLU A 188 -16.85 -15.12 -26.26
C GLU A 188 -15.35 -15.36 -26.00
N SER A 189 -14.57 -14.28 -26.03
CA SER A 189 -13.29 -14.14 -25.33
C SER A 189 -13.49 -13.17 -24.16
N PRO A 190 -12.82 -13.33 -23.00
CA PRO A 190 -13.10 -12.53 -21.82
C PRO A 190 -12.82 -11.03 -22.07
N GLU A 191 -13.72 -10.19 -21.54
CA GLU A 191 -13.97 -8.80 -21.94
C GLU A 191 -12.78 -7.82 -21.75
N PRO A 192 -12.64 -6.78 -22.62
CA PRO A 192 -11.60 -5.73 -22.52
C PRO A 192 -11.71 -4.79 -21.30
N GLN A 193 -12.84 -4.77 -20.60
CA GLN A 193 -13.15 -3.74 -19.59
C GLN A 193 -12.34 -3.90 -18.28
N ALA A 194 -11.93 -5.12 -17.93
CA ALA A 194 -11.07 -5.38 -16.77
C ALA A 194 -9.64 -4.82 -16.95
N ALA A 195 -9.15 -4.71 -18.19
CA ALA A 195 -7.81 -4.20 -18.49
C ALA A 195 -7.69 -2.68 -18.37
N ILE A 196 -8.81 -1.94 -18.49
CA ILE A 196 -8.79 -0.47 -18.41
C ILE A 196 -8.61 0.00 -16.96
N ALA A 197 -9.12 -0.75 -15.98
CA ALA A 197 -9.07 -0.39 -14.56
C ALA A 197 -7.64 -0.44 -13.96
N SER A 198 -6.73 -1.23 -14.54
CA SER A 198 -5.35 -1.40 -14.06
C SER A 198 -4.37 -0.28 -14.47
N HIS A 199 -4.80 0.67 -15.31
CA HIS A 199 -3.94 1.75 -15.86
C HIS A 199 -4.24 3.15 -15.31
N LEU A 200 -5.21 3.27 -14.40
CA LEU A 200 -5.57 4.56 -13.81
C LEU A 200 -4.61 4.94 -12.67
N PRO A 201 -4.26 6.23 -12.52
CA PRO A 201 -3.55 6.73 -11.36
C PRO A 201 -4.27 6.40 -10.04
N ILE A 202 -3.51 6.17 -8.99
CA ILE A 202 -4.01 6.01 -7.62
C ILE A 202 -3.87 7.32 -6.86
N LEU A 203 -4.80 7.58 -5.95
CA LEU A 203 -4.71 8.64 -4.96
C LEU A 203 -4.49 8.00 -3.59
N LEU A 204 -3.36 8.33 -2.98
CA LEU A 204 -3.06 8.01 -1.59
C LEU A 204 -3.36 9.25 -0.74
N ILE A 205 -4.15 9.06 0.29
CA ILE A 205 -4.51 10.12 1.24
C ILE A 205 -3.71 9.87 2.51
N LYS A 206 -2.98 10.87 2.99
CA LYS A 206 -2.34 10.80 4.31
C LYS A 206 -3.41 10.60 5.35
N ASP A 207 -3.40 9.41 5.91
CA ASP A 207 -4.31 9.03 6.97
C ASP A 207 -3.79 9.64 8.29
N PRO A 208 -4.54 10.56 8.93
CA PRO A 208 -4.13 11.18 10.19
C PRO A 208 -3.94 10.17 11.33
N LEU A 209 -4.49 8.96 11.21
CA LEU A 209 -4.50 7.91 12.22
C LEU A 209 -3.36 6.87 12.06
N THR A 210 -2.43 7.08 11.12
CA THR A 210 -1.33 6.12 10.84
C THR A 210 -0.12 6.20 11.75
N ALA A 211 -0.06 7.16 12.69
CA ALA A 211 1.01 7.15 13.68
C ALA A 211 0.65 6.14 14.78
N PHE A 212 1.24 4.95 14.73
CA PHE A 212 1.46 4.19 15.96
C PHE A 212 2.07 5.18 16.97
N PRO A 213 1.50 5.38 18.17
CA PRO A 213 2.01 6.42 19.03
C PRO A 213 3.40 6.02 19.49
N ASP A 214 4.44 6.66 18.94
CA ASP A 214 5.84 6.35 19.27
C ASP A 214 6.08 6.35 20.79
N SER A 215 5.35 7.21 21.51
CA SER A 215 5.34 7.27 22.96
C SER A 215 4.94 5.95 23.62
N LEU A 216 3.90 5.25 23.12
CA LEU A 216 3.44 3.99 23.72
C LEU A 216 4.50 2.89 23.59
N ARG A 217 5.13 2.77 22.42
CA ARG A 217 6.22 1.81 22.23
C ARG A 217 7.41 2.15 23.13
N GLN A 218 7.78 3.42 23.17
CA GLN A 218 8.91 3.90 23.96
C GLN A 218 8.70 3.60 25.45
N ASP A 219 7.52 3.90 26.00
CA ASP A 219 7.19 3.61 27.39
C ASP A 219 7.30 2.11 27.71
N VAL A 220 6.79 1.24 26.83
CA VAL A 220 6.91 -0.21 27.00
C VAL A 220 8.38 -0.64 26.99
N GLN A 221 9.16 -0.11 26.05
CA GLN A 221 10.57 -0.45 25.91
C GLN A 221 11.39 0.01 27.13
N GLU A 222 11.20 1.25 27.57
CA GLU A 222 11.83 1.79 28.78
C GLU A 222 11.46 0.98 30.03
N GLY A 223 10.18 0.58 30.16
CA GLY A 223 9.73 -0.27 31.25
C GLY A 223 10.38 -1.66 31.27
N LEU A 224 10.52 -2.30 30.11
CA LEU A 224 11.21 -3.58 29.98
C LEU A 224 12.73 -3.44 30.21
N ASP A 225 13.35 -2.35 29.78
CA ASP A 225 14.77 -2.09 29.99
C ASP A 225 15.10 -1.91 31.48
N VAL A 226 14.21 -1.26 32.25
CA VAL A 226 14.32 -1.22 33.71
C VAL A 226 14.31 -2.63 34.29
N LEU A 227 13.40 -3.49 33.83
CA LEU A 227 13.34 -4.88 34.29
C LEU A 227 14.64 -5.62 33.97
N VAL A 228 15.17 -5.49 32.75
CA VAL A 228 16.44 -6.08 32.32
C VAL A 228 17.62 -5.61 33.18
N GLY A 229 17.63 -4.34 33.60
CA GLY A 229 18.64 -3.79 34.50
C GLY A 229 18.59 -4.41 35.90
N LEU A 230 17.38 -4.66 36.41
CA LEU A 230 17.15 -5.24 37.73
C LEU A 230 17.43 -6.75 37.80
N LEU A 231 17.48 -7.45 36.66
CA LEU A 231 17.82 -8.90 36.60
C LEU A 231 19.20 -9.26 37.18
N SER A 232 20.06 -8.27 37.40
CA SER A 232 21.34 -8.46 38.11
C SER A 232 21.17 -8.73 39.61
N ILE A 233 19.99 -8.43 40.17
CA ILE A 233 19.66 -8.67 41.58
C ILE A 233 19.08 -10.10 41.72
N PRO A 234 19.69 -10.99 42.54
CA PRO A 234 19.29 -12.41 42.62
C PRO A 234 17.81 -12.66 42.97
N ASP A 235 17.26 -11.90 43.92
CA ASP A 235 15.86 -12.03 44.33
C ASP A 235 14.90 -11.60 43.23
N VAL A 236 15.26 -10.56 42.47
CA VAL A 236 14.50 -10.10 41.30
C VAL A 236 14.54 -11.14 40.19
N ASN A 237 15.72 -11.68 39.88
CA ASN A 237 15.88 -12.73 38.88
C ASN A 237 15.04 -13.97 39.22
N SER A 238 15.10 -14.43 40.48
CA SER A 238 14.31 -15.56 40.98
C SER A 238 12.81 -15.30 40.82
N ARG A 239 12.35 -14.07 41.06
CA ARG A 239 10.94 -13.71 40.89
C ARG A 239 10.52 -13.67 39.42
N VAL A 240 11.34 -13.08 38.54
CA VAL A 240 11.05 -12.98 37.10
C VAL A 240 11.01 -14.37 36.45
N THR A 241 11.87 -15.29 36.90
CA THR A 241 11.92 -16.68 36.41
C THR A 241 10.59 -17.42 36.58
N LEU A 242 9.78 -17.07 37.59
CA LEU A 242 8.45 -17.68 37.78
C LEU A 242 7.48 -17.39 36.64
N PHE A 243 7.75 -16.37 35.82
CA PHE A 243 6.92 -15.96 34.67
C PHE A 243 7.57 -16.28 33.32
N GLN A 244 8.62 -17.11 33.31
CA GLN A 244 9.37 -17.47 32.09
C GLN A 244 8.47 -18.10 31.01
N SER A 245 7.49 -18.92 31.40
CA SER A 245 6.55 -19.55 30.46
C SER A 245 5.69 -18.53 29.71
N GLU A 246 5.23 -17.50 30.41
CA GLU A 246 4.37 -16.45 29.89
C GLU A 246 5.15 -15.57 28.91
N PHE A 247 6.36 -15.15 29.28
CA PHE A 247 7.24 -14.40 28.38
C PHE A 247 7.59 -15.22 27.13
N SER A 248 7.96 -16.50 27.30
CA SER A 248 8.30 -17.38 26.19
C SER A 248 7.13 -17.59 25.23
N ALA A 249 5.91 -17.74 25.74
CA ALA A 249 4.72 -17.90 24.92
C ALA A 249 4.44 -16.67 24.04
N ILE A 250 4.63 -15.46 24.58
CA ILE A 250 4.44 -14.22 23.83
C ILE A 250 5.55 -14.02 22.80
N CYS A 251 6.81 -14.26 23.16
CA CYS A 251 7.92 -14.22 22.20
C CYS A 251 7.67 -15.18 21.03
N ALA A 252 7.18 -16.39 21.30
CA ALA A 252 6.82 -17.33 20.24
C ALA A 252 5.70 -16.80 19.32
N GLN A 253 4.68 -16.13 19.85
CA GLN A 253 3.61 -15.54 19.04
C GLN A 253 4.10 -14.35 18.20
N ILE A 254 4.95 -13.49 18.77
CA ILE A 254 5.58 -12.37 18.04
C ILE A 254 6.51 -12.89 16.93
N MET A 255 7.23 -13.98 17.19
CA MET A 255 8.05 -14.67 16.19
C MET A 255 7.20 -15.18 15.02
N TRP A 256 6.06 -15.84 15.28
CA TRP A 256 5.15 -16.28 14.22
C TRP A 256 4.55 -15.11 13.43
N LEU A 257 4.23 -13.99 14.08
CA LEU A 257 3.80 -12.77 13.38
C LEU A 257 4.87 -12.27 12.41
N ARG A 258 6.12 -12.21 12.86
CA ARG A 258 7.26 -11.85 12.01
C ARG A 258 7.42 -12.80 10.84
N PHE A 259 7.36 -14.11 11.10
CA PHE A 259 7.48 -15.15 10.08
C PHE A 259 6.46 -14.99 8.95
N TYR A 260 5.17 -14.91 9.28
CA TYR A 260 4.13 -14.78 8.25
C TYR A 260 4.23 -13.47 7.49
N LYS A 261 4.68 -12.39 8.16
CA LYS A 261 4.87 -11.10 7.50
C LYS A 261 5.99 -11.18 6.45
N GLN A 262 7.13 -11.75 6.80
CA GLN A 262 8.24 -11.86 5.85
C GLN A 262 7.83 -12.66 4.60
N LEU A 263 7.08 -13.75 4.77
CA LEU A 263 6.53 -14.51 3.64
C LEU A 263 5.49 -13.72 2.83
N HIS A 264 4.62 -12.97 3.51
CA HIS A 264 3.63 -12.11 2.85
C HIS A 264 4.30 -11.05 1.99
N ASP A 265 5.30 -10.36 2.52
CA ASP A 265 6.00 -9.29 1.82
C ASP A 265 6.74 -9.82 0.59
N LEU A 266 7.38 -11.01 0.69
CA LEU A 266 8.00 -11.69 -0.44
C LEU A 266 6.99 -12.09 -1.52
N LEU A 267 5.83 -12.64 -1.15
CA LEU A 267 4.79 -12.98 -2.12
C LEU A 267 4.15 -11.75 -2.75
N HIS A 268 3.98 -10.68 -1.98
CA HIS A 268 3.49 -9.41 -2.51
C HIS A 268 4.48 -8.79 -3.48
N GLN A 269 5.79 -8.89 -3.19
CA GLN A 269 6.86 -8.53 -4.11
C GLN A 269 6.74 -9.32 -5.42
N VAL A 270 6.54 -10.63 -5.37
CA VAL A 270 6.36 -11.48 -6.56
C VAL A 270 5.14 -11.07 -7.38
N GLU A 271 4.01 -10.81 -6.73
CA GLU A 271 2.78 -10.41 -7.39
C GLU A 271 2.95 -9.07 -8.12
N ILE A 272 3.48 -8.06 -7.42
CA ILE A 272 3.54 -6.69 -7.93
C ILE A 272 4.69 -6.51 -8.93
N GLN A 273 5.89 -7.01 -8.60
CA GLN A 273 7.09 -6.68 -9.38
C GLN A 273 7.27 -7.58 -10.60
N TYR A 274 6.90 -8.86 -10.50
CA TYR A 274 7.25 -9.85 -11.52
C TYR A 274 6.02 -10.36 -12.26
N TYR A 275 5.03 -10.88 -11.53
CA TYR A 275 3.88 -11.55 -12.15
C TYR A 275 3.06 -10.64 -13.06
N ARG A 276 2.76 -9.40 -12.63
CA ARG A 276 1.96 -8.45 -13.43
C ARG A 276 2.63 -8.08 -14.75
N GLU A 277 3.94 -7.81 -14.72
CA GLU A 277 4.71 -7.49 -15.93
C GLU A 277 4.90 -8.71 -16.83
N LEU A 278 5.11 -9.88 -16.23
CA LEU A 278 5.22 -11.13 -16.96
C LEU A 278 3.94 -11.42 -17.76
N VAL A 279 2.75 -11.26 -17.15
CA VAL A 279 1.46 -11.42 -17.84
C VAL A 279 1.28 -10.39 -18.96
N LYS A 280 1.63 -9.13 -18.71
CA LYS A 280 1.45 -8.02 -19.65
C LYS A 280 2.33 -8.15 -20.89
N SER A 281 3.59 -8.55 -20.71
CA SER A 281 4.58 -8.67 -21.78
C SER A 281 4.60 -10.06 -22.42
N ALA A 282 3.82 -11.03 -21.90
CA ALA A 282 3.75 -12.40 -22.41
C ALA A 282 3.43 -12.51 -23.91
N ARG A 283 2.68 -11.54 -24.45
CA ARG A 283 2.30 -11.49 -25.88
C ARG A 283 3.46 -11.14 -26.82
N LEU A 284 4.50 -10.49 -26.32
CA LEU A 284 5.67 -10.06 -27.08
C LEU A 284 6.76 -11.14 -27.13
N PHE A 285 6.64 -12.15 -26.26
CA PHE A 285 7.54 -13.28 -26.20
C PHE A 285 7.18 -14.35 -27.26
N PRO A 286 8.15 -14.96 -27.96
CA PRO A 286 9.61 -14.81 -27.82
C PRO A 286 10.26 -13.84 -28.83
N GLU A 287 9.47 -13.09 -29.60
CA GLU A 287 9.94 -12.33 -30.76
C GLU A 287 10.68 -11.03 -30.39
N ASP A 288 10.46 -10.52 -29.18
CA ASP A 288 11.08 -9.29 -28.65
C ASP A 288 12.25 -9.59 -27.71
N ASP A 289 13.48 -9.31 -28.14
CA ASP A 289 14.73 -9.56 -27.39
C ASP A 289 14.77 -8.81 -26.04
N ILE A 290 14.13 -7.63 -25.96
CA ILE A 290 14.03 -6.86 -24.72
C ILE A 290 13.18 -7.63 -23.71
N THR A 291 11.99 -8.10 -24.12
CA THR A 291 11.11 -8.93 -23.28
C THR A 291 11.81 -10.20 -22.81
N VAL A 292 12.58 -10.87 -23.67
CA VAL A 292 13.36 -12.07 -23.29
C VAL A 292 14.40 -11.73 -22.21
N THR A 293 15.12 -10.61 -22.37
CA THR A 293 16.11 -10.14 -21.38
C THR A 293 15.46 -9.78 -20.04
N THR A 294 14.33 -9.07 -20.08
CA THR A 294 13.55 -8.73 -18.88
C THR A 294 13.02 -9.98 -18.17
N PHE A 295 12.57 -10.99 -18.90
CA PHE A 295 12.13 -12.25 -18.29
C PHE A 295 13.28 -13.03 -17.65
N TYR A 296 14.49 -12.94 -18.20
CA TYR A 296 15.69 -13.48 -17.56
C TYR A 296 16.01 -12.79 -16.24
N GLU A 297 15.90 -11.45 -16.17
CA GLU A 297 16.05 -10.71 -14.91
C GLU A 297 14.98 -11.10 -13.88
N TYR A 298 13.73 -11.28 -14.33
CA TYR A 298 12.63 -11.73 -13.46
C TYR A 298 12.84 -13.15 -12.96
N GLU A 299 13.38 -14.04 -13.78
CA GLU A 299 13.73 -15.41 -13.39
C GLU A 299 14.78 -15.41 -12.26
N LEU A 300 15.85 -14.62 -12.42
CA LEU A 300 16.88 -14.46 -11.38
C LEU A 300 16.31 -13.88 -10.08
N ALA A 301 15.47 -12.86 -10.19
CA ALA A 301 14.84 -12.22 -9.03
C ALA A 301 13.87 -13.17 -8.31
N LEU A 302 13.06 -13.92 -9.07
CA LEU A 302 12.16 -14.93 -8.52
C LEU A 302 12.94 -16.03 -7.79
N ARG A 303 14.09 -16.45 -8.33
CA ARG A 303 14.98 -17.43 -7.70
C ARG A 303 15.57 -16.90 -6.39
N ALA A 304 15.93 -15.61 -6.33
CA ALA A 304 16.37 -14.96 -5.10
C ALA A 304 15.26 -14.93 -4.03
N VAL A 305 14.04 -14.57 -4.41
CA VAL A 305 12.87 -14.60 -3.50
C VAL A 305 12.60 -16.01 -2.98
N ILE A 306 12.66 -17.03 -3.84
CA ILE A 306 12.51 -18.44 -3.43
C ILE A 306 13.56 -18.81 -2.39
N HIS A 307 14.82 -18.46 -2.61
CA HIS A 307 15.91 -18.75 -1.67
C HIS A 307 15.69 -18.05 -0.32
N GLU A 308 15.25 -16.79 -0.33
CA GLU A 308 14.94 -16.05 0.90
C GLU A 308 13.77 -16.69 1.67
N ALA A 309 12.69 -17.04 0.96
CA ALA A 309 11.55 -17.72 1.56
C ALA A 309 11.92 -19.10 2.13
N GLN A 310 12.78 -19.86 1.45
CA GLN A 310 13.33 -21.12 1.97
C GLN A 310 14.16 -20.90 3.24
N ALA A 311 15.00 -19.86 3.27
CA ALA A 311 15.81 -19.54 4.45
C ALA A 311 14.95 -19.16 5.67
N ILE A 312 13.82 -18.50 5.45
CA ILE A 312 12.83 -18.18 6.50
C ILE A 312 12.17 -19.46 7.02
N VAL A 313 11.72 -20.33 6.12
CA VAL A 313 11.00 -21.58 6.45
C VAL A 313 11.86 -22.61 7.19
N VAL A 314 13.16 -22.67 6.90
CA VAL A 314 14.08 -23.66 7.51
C VAL A 314 14.43 -23.32 8.96
N GLN A 315 14.06 -22.13 9.46
CA GLN A 315 14.33 -21.75 10.85
C GLN A 315 13.68 -22.74 11.83
N PRO A 316 14.40 -23.26 12.85
CA PRO A 316 13.87 -24.25 13.80
C PRO A 316 12.59 -23.79 14.50
N ALA A 317 12.45 -22.49 14.73
CA ALA A 317 11.29 -21.88 15.36
C ALA A 317 9.99 -22.04 14.54
N CYS A 318 10.10 -22.29 13.23
CA CYS A 318 8.99 -22.34 12.28
C CYS A 318 8.63 -23.77 11.85
N SER A 319 9.11 -24.78 12.59
CA SER A 319 8.85 -26.19 12.29
C SER A 319 7.34 -26.48 12.27
N GLY A 320 6.83 -27.04 11.17
CA GLY A 320 5.42 -27.42 11.03
C GLY A 320 4.58 -26.51 10.14
N TYR A 321 5.14 -25.43 9.58
CA TYR A 321 4.47 -24.65 8.53
C TYR A 321 4.37 -25.45 7.21
N ASP A 322 3.23 -25.40 6.53
CA ASP A 322 3.05 -26.04 5.22
C ASP A 322 3.65 -25.17 4.11
N CYS A 323 4.69 -25.70 3.48
CA CYS A 323 5.49 -25.01 2.47
C CYS A 323 5.26 -25.55 1.05
N ALA A 324 4.18 -26.31 0.82
CA ALA A 324 3.90 -26.90 -0.49
C ALA A 324 3.82 -25.85 -1.62
N TRP A 325 3.48 -24.60 -1.30
CA TRP A 325 3.46 -23.51 -2.26
C TRP A 325 4.86 -23.10 -2.75
N LEU A 326 5.91 -23.27 -1.95
CA LEU A 326 7.28 -22.97 -2.38
C LEU A 326 7.71 -23.90 -3.51
N ALA A 327 7.35 -25.18 -3.45
CA ALA A 327 7.60 -26.12 -4.53
C ALA A 327 6.89 -25.72 -5.84
N LYS A 328 5.67 -25.18 -5.75
CA LYS A 328 4.94 -24.66 -6.92
C LYS A 328 5.59 -23.38 -7.49
N LEU A 329 6.09 -22.51 -6.63
CA LEU A 329 6.81 -21.30 -7.05
C LEU A 329 8.13 -21.66 -7.74
N GLU A 330 8.84 -22.66 -7.20
CA GLU A 330 10.04 -23.22 -7.80
C GLU A 330 9.76 -23.91 -9.14
N GLU A 331 8.65 -24.65 -9.27
CA GLU A 331 8.20 -25.17 -10.56
C GLU A 331 7.95 -24.04 -11.57
N ALA A 332 7.25 -22.97 -11.16
CA ALA A 332 6.99 -21.84 -12.04
C ALA A 332 8.28 -21.15 -12.51
N CYS A 333 9.26 -20.98 -11.61
CA CYS A 333 10.58 -20.43 -11.91
C CYS A 333 11.37 -21.32 -12.89
N ASN A 334 11.36 -22.64 -12.68
CA ASN A 334 12.01 -23.59 -13.58
C ASN A 334 11.35 -23.60 -14.98
N GLU A 335 10.02 -23.52 -15.05
CA GLU A 335 9.30 -23.39 -16.32
C GLU A 335 9.61 -22.07 -17.03
N LEU A 336 9.81 -20.98 -16.27
CA LEU A 336 10.19 -19.69 -16.82
C LEU A 336 11.59 -19.76 -17.43
N GLN A 337 12.55 -20.32 -16.70
CA GLN A 337 13.91 -20.53 -17.19
C GLN A 337 13.91 -21.38 -18.47
N ALA A 338 13.13 -22.47 -18.50
CA ALA A 338 13.01 -23.32 -19.67
C ALA A 338 12.33 -22.61 -20.84
N ALA A 339 11.30 -21.79 -20.58
CA ALA A 339 10.66 -20.95 -21.58
C ALA A 339 11.67 -20.01 -22.24
N ILE A 340 12.45 -19.27 -21.45
CA ILE A 340 13.47 -18.32 -21.94
C ILE A 340 14.54 -19.04 -22.75
N THR A 341 15.09 -20.14 -22.23
CA THR A 341 16.19 -20.87 -22.87
C THR A 341 15.78 -21.52 -24.20
N GLN A 342 14.54 -22.02 -24.27
CA GLN A 342 14.01 -22.72 -25.44
C GLN A 342 13.18 -21.81 -26.36
N LEU A 343 12.99 -20.54 -25.96
CA LEU A 343 12.06 -19.60 -26.59
C LEU A 343 10.64 -20.19 -26.75
N ASP A 344 10.18 -20.94 -25.74
CA ASP A 344 8.93 -21.71 -25.78
C ASP A 344 7.76 -20.99 -25.09
N GLN A 345 6.82 -20.50 -25.90
CA GLN A 345 5.63 -19.78 -25.43
C GLN A 345 4.67 -20.66 -24.61
N ARG A 346 4.62 -21.98 -24.82
CA ARG A 346 3.75 -22.87 -24.02
C ARG A 346 4.26 -23.00 -22.59
N ARG A 347 5.58 -23.05 -22.42
CA ARG A 347 6.20 -23.06 -21.08
C ARG A 347 5.96 -21.74 -20.35
N LEU A 348 6.07 -20.61 -21.03
CA LEU A 348 5.71 -19.30 -20.45
C LEU A 348 4.25 -19.26 -20.00
N LYS A 349 3.31 -19.79 -20.80
CA LYS A 349 1.89 -19.91 -20.41
C LYS A 349 1.72 -20.79 -19.17
N LYS A 350 2.50 -21.87 -19.04
CA LYS A 350 2.49 -22.74 -17.85
C LYS A 350 3.02 -21.99 -16.62
N THR A 351 4.11 -21.22 -16.73
CA THR A 351 4.60 -20.33 -15.67
C THR A 351 3.51 -19.38 -15.19
N ILE A 352 2.86 -18.65 -16.13
CA ILE A 352 1.78 -17.72 -15.81
C ILE A 352 0.67 -18.44 -15.05
N TYR A 353 0.20 -19.57 -15.56
CA TYR A 353 -0.85 -20.36 -14.92
C TYR A 353 -0.48 -20.77 -13.47
N LEU A 354 0.72 -21.31 -13.26
CA LEU A 354 1.18 -21.74 -11.94
C LEU A 354 1.22 -20.55 -10.96
N MET A 355 1.75 -19.40 -11.41
CA MET A 355 1.78 -18.19 -10.60
C MET A 355 0.39 -17.63 -10.32
N THR A 356 -0.53 -17.65 -11.29
CA THR A 356 -1.93 -17.22 -11.10
C THR A 356 -2.60 -18.03 -10.00
N VAL A 357 -2.48 -19.36 -10.04
CA VAL A 357 -3.10 -20.24 -9.04
C VAL A 357 -2.49 -20.01 -7.66
N LEU A 358 -1.18 -19.82 -7.57
CA LEU A 358 -0.49 -19.57 -6.31
C LEU A 358 -0.87 -18.23 -5.69
N LEU A 359 -0.82 -17.15 -6.47
CA LEU A 359 -1.08 -15.79 -6.02
C LEU A 359 -2.57 -15.53 -5.72
N ALA A 360 -3.48 -16.39 -6.20
CA ALA A 360 -4.89 -16.32 -5.85
C ALA A 360 -5.21 -16.85 -4.44
N ASP A 361 -4.38 -17.74 -3.88
CA ASP A 361 -4.68 -18.48 -2.63
C ASP A 361 -3.70 -18.15 -1.50
N GLN A 362 -2.39 -18.12 -1.77
CA GLN A 362 -1.37 -18.02 -0.72
C GLN A 362 -1.34 -16.67 0.03
N PRO A 363 -1.47 -15.51 -0.63
CA PRO A 363 -1.56 -14.23 0.08
C PRO A 363 -2.74 -14.18 1.07
N ILE A 364 -3.88 -14.75 0.68
CA ILE A 364 -5.08 -14.83 1.55
C ILE A 364 -4.80 -15.68 2.79
N ARG A 365 -4.15 -16.84 2.61
CA ARG A 365 -3.78 -17.73 3.72
C ARG A 365 -2.79 -17.08 4.68
N LEU A 366 -1.79 -16.38 4.17
CA LEU A 366 -0.81 -15.66 5.00
C LEU A 366 -1.46 -14.52 5.77
N ASN A 367 -2.36 -13.74 5.16
CA ASN A 367 -3.11 -12.71 5.86
C ASN A 367 -4.03 -13.31 6.94
N MET A 368 -4.67 -14.45 6.66
CA MET A 368 -5.45 -15.17 7.67
C MET A 368 -4.57 -15.69 8.81
N ALA A 369 -3.37 -16.19 8.53
CA ALA A 369 -2.43 -16.64 9.55
C ALA A 369 -1.87 -15.49 10.39
N LEU A 370 -1.51 -14.36 9.76
CA LEU A 370 -1.10 -13.12 10.41
C LEU A 370 -2.17 -12.62 11.39
N THR A 371 -3.39 -12.44 10.88
CA THR A 371 -4.53 -11.94 11.68
C THR A 371 -4.90 -12.91 12.79
N THR A 372 -4.86 -14.23 12.55
CA THR A 372 -5.11 -15.25 13.59
C THR A 372 -4.03 -15.23 14.67
N THR A 373 -2.77 -15.05 14.29
CA THR A 373 -1.66 -14.96 15.26
C THR A 373 -1.75 -13.66 16.06
N ALA A 374 -2.12 -12.55 15.43
CA ALA A 374 -2.36 -11.27 16.09
C ALA A 374 -3.52 -11.38 17.10
N LYS A 375 -4.60 -12.08 16.74
CA LYS A 375 -5.73 -12.40 17.65
C LYS A 375 -5.31 -13.26 18.84
N ALA A 376 -4.38 -14.18 18.63
CA ALA A 376 -3.88 -15.04 19.68
C ALA A 376 -2.90 -14.33 20.63
N LEU A 377 -2.42 -13.12 20.27
CA LEU A 377 -1.43 -12.37 21.01
C LEU A 377 -1.97 -11.95 22.39
N ARG A 378 -1.43 -12.52 23.46
CA ARG A 378 -1.94 -12.33 24.83
C ARG A 378 -1.36 -11.08 25.52
N LEU A 379 -1.42 -9.92 24.88
CA LEU A 379 -0.88 -8.67 25.44
C LEU A 379 -1.55 -8.30 26.78
N ALA A 380 -2.85 -8.55 26.94
CA ALA A 380 -3.54 -8.36 28.22
C ALA A 380 -2.94 -9.23 29.34
N SER A 381 -2.61 -10.49 29.06
CA SER A 381 -1.98 -11.38 30.04
C SER A 381 -0.54 -10.94 30.36
N LEU A 382 0.19 -10.41 29.38
CA LEU A 382 1.51 -9.81 29.61
C LEU A 382 1.43 -8.62 30.55
N ALA A 383 0.49 -7.70 30.31
CA ALA A 383 0.29 -6.54 31.17
C ALA A 383 -0.06 -6.95 32.61
N GLN A 384 -0.95 -7.94 32.78
CA GLN A 384 -1.26 -8.51 34.09
C GLN A 384 -0.03 -9.12 34.78
N THR A 385 0.76 -9.87 34.03
CA THR A 385 2.00 -10.51 34.51
C THR A 385 3.01 -9.46 34.97
N LEU A 386 3.25 -8.44 34.14
CA LEU A 386 4.15 -7.33 34.47
C LEU A 386 3.64 -6.50 35.65
N ASN A 387 2.33 -6.32 35.78
CA ASN A 387 1.73 -5.62 36.92
C ASN A 387 1.89 -6.39 38.23
N GLN A 388 1.67 -7.71 38.21
CA GLN A 388 1.97 -8.56 39.37
C GLN A 388 3.44 -8.47 39.75
N LEU A 389 4.32 -8.56 38.75
CA LEU A 389 5.76 -8.46 38.95
C LEU A 389 6.17 -7.10 39.52
N HIS A 390 5.61 -6.01 39.01
CA HIS A 390 5.83 -4.67 39.54
C HIS A 390 5.44 -4.56 41.03
N GLN A 391 4.31 -5.15 41.44
CA GLN A 391 3.91 -5.19 42.86
C GLN A 391 4.91 -5.98 43.73
N ASP A 392 5.41 -7.11 43.22
CA ASP A 392 6.41 -7.92 43.93
C ASP A 392 7.74 -7.19 44.06
N LEU A 393 8.19 -6.50 43.00
CA LEU A 393 9.42 -5.71 43.00
C LEU A 393 9.35 -4.51 43.95
N LEU A 394 8.19 -3.88 44.12
CA LEU A 394 8.00 -2.81 45.11
C LEU A 394 8.30 -3.31 46.54
N MET A 395 7.92 -4.55 46.85
CA MET A 395 8.20 -5.16 48.15
C MET A 395 9.68 -5.56 48.30
N LEU A 396 10.30 -6.06 47.23
CA LEU A 396 11.69 -6.54 47.24
C LEU A 396 12.73 -5.40 47.26
N ILE A 397 12.45 -4.29 46.58
CA ILE A 397 13.46 -3.26 46.33
C ILE A 397 13.43 -2.15 47.39
N ALA A 398 12.34 -2.00 48.18
CA ALA A 398 12.14 -1.21 49.41
C ALA A 398 12.70 0.24 49.53
N GLY A 399 13.52 0.74 48.61
CA GLY A 399 14.36 1.92 48.79
C GLY A 399 14.30 2.97 47.68
N ASN A 400 13.62 2.70 46.55
CA ASN A 400 13.45 3.72 45.51
C ASN A 400 12.24 3.45 44.58
N PRO A 401 10.99 3.68 45.02
CA PRO A 401 9.79 3.43 44.22
C PRO A 401 9.75 4.21 42.90
N SER A 402 10.49 5.32 42.81
CA SER A 402 10.69 6.09 41.57
C SER A 402 11.40 5.30 40.47
N SER A 403 12.25 4.33 40.81
CA SER A 403 12.97 3.50 39.82
C SER A 403 12.06 2.56 39.04
N LEU A 404 10.86 2.26 39.55
CA LEU A 404 9.87 1.40 38.90
C LEU A 404 8.79 2.17 38.13
N GLN A 405 8.81 3.51 38.16
CA GLN A 405 7.85 4.34 37.40
C GLN A 405 7.86 4.05 35.88
N PRO A 406 9.01 3.87 35.21
CA PRO A 406 9.01 3.51 33.79
C PRO A 406 8.37 2.14 33.54
N LEU A 407 8.53 1.18 34.45
CA LEU A 407 7.85 -0.12 34.36
C LEU A 407 6.33 0.03 34.47
N GLN A 408 5.84 0.87 35.39
CA GLN A 408 4.41 1.16 35.51
C GLN A 408 3.85 1.88 34.27
N ALA A 409 4.58 2.87 33.72
CA ALA A 409 4.20 3.55 32.49
C ALA A 409 4.15 2.56 31.30
N GLY A 410 5.17 1.70 31.18
CA GLY A 410 5.21 0.65 30.15
C GLY A 410 4.04 -0.33 30.26
N ILE A 411 3.62 -0.73 31.46
CA ILE A 411 2.42 -1.57 31.66
C ILE A 411 1.17 -0.85 31.15
N GLN A 412 0.98 0.42 31.50
CA GLN A 412 -0.18 1.19 31.05
C GLN A 412 -0.22 1.37 29.53
N SER A 413 0.96 1.61 28.93
CA SER A 413 1.10 1.73 27.49
C SER A 413 0.86 0.39 26.77
N LEU A 414 1.27 -0.73 27.36
CA LEU A 414 0.98 -2.07 26.86
C LEU A 414 -0.53 -2.40 26.87
N GLU A 415 -1.26 -1.98 27.91
CA GLU A 415 -2.72 -2.11 27.96
C GLU A 415 -3.40 -1.31 26.85
N ASN A 416 -2.92 -0.09 26.58
CA ASN A 416 -3.41 0.75 25.48
C ASN A 416 -3.13 0.10 24.12
N LEU A 417 -1.92 -0.43 23.91
CA LEU A 417 -1.58 -1.19 22.70
C LEU A 417 -2.48 -2.40 22.52
N ASN A 418 -2.80 -3.13 23.60
CA ASN A 418 -3.76 -4.23 23.54
C ASN A 418 -5.16 -3.77 23.11
N GLN A 419 -5.65 -2.63 23.62
CA GLN A 419 -6.95 -2.08 23.20
C GLN A 419 -6.95 -1.68 21.72
N GLN A 420 -5.89 -1.01 21.25
CA GLN A 420 -5.75 -0.61 19.85
C GLN A 420 -5.66 -1.80 18.90
N LEU A 421 -4.86 -2.82 19.26
CA LEU A 421 -4.76 -4.05 18.47
C LEU A 421 -6.11 -4.75 18.34
N ASN A 422 -6.84 -4.91 19.46
CA ASN A 422 -8.15 -5.53 19.45
C ASN A 422 -9.16 -4.75 18.59
N HIS A 423 -9.12 -3.42 18.65
CA HIS A 423 -9.96 -2.59 17.79
C HIS A 423 -9.60 -2.77 16.31
N LEU A 424 -8.31 -2.70 15.94
CA LEU A 424 -7.85 -2.89 14.56
C LEU A 424 -8.26 -4.26 14.01
N ILE A 425 -8.13 -5.31 14.82
CA ILE A 425 -8.55 -6.67 14.47
C ILE A 425 -10.07 -6.74 14.22
N GLN A 426 -10.88 -6.14 15.08
CA GLN A 426 -12.34 -6.12 14.93
C GLN A 426 -12.76 -5.38 13.66
N THR A 427 -12.14 -4.22 13.42
CA THR A 427 -12.38 -3.42 12.21
C THR A 427 -11.96 -4.18 10.95
N HIS A 428 -10.80 -4.84 10.97
CA HIS A 428 -10.35 -5.72 9.89
C HIS A 428 -11.36 -6.85 9.60
N ASP A 429 -11.78 -7.59 10.63
CA ASP A 429 -12.72 -8.71 10.48
C ASP A 429 -14.07 -8.25 9.88
N GLY A 430 -14.53 -7.08 10.32
CA GLY A 430 -15.73 -6.47 9.77
C GLY A 430 -15.58 -6.09 8.30
N TRP A 431 -14.46 -5.48 7.92
CA TRP A 431 -14.15 -5.18 6.52
C TRP A 431 -13.99 -6.43 5.66
N GLN A 432 -13.37 -7.50 6.18
CA GLN A 432 -13.23 -8.77 5.48
C GLN A 432 -14.59 -9.45 5.22
N THR A 433 -15.48 -9.39 6.22
CA THR A 433 -16.87 -9.88 6.08
C THR A 433 -17.61 -9.09 5.01
N LEU A 434 -17.46 -7.76 5.02
CA LEU A 434 -18.07 -6.88 4.03
C LEU A 434 -17.51 -7.11 2.62
N ASP A 435 -16.19 -7.25 2.48
CA ASP A 435 -15.52 -7.54 1.20
C ASP A 435 -16.07 -8.83 0.57
N SER A 436 -16.32 -9.85 1.40
CA SER A 436 -16.92 -11.12 0.96
C SER A 436 -18.34 -10.93 0.41
N ILE A 437 -19.17 -10.10 1.07
CA ILE A 437 -20.51 -9.75 0.60
C ILE A 437 -20.42 -8.98 -0.73
N LEU A 438 -19.54 -7.97 -0.79
CA LEU A 438 -19.38 -7.14 -1.98
C LEU A 438 -18.88 -7.94 -3.19
N ARG A 439 -17.92 -8.86 -3.01
CA ARG A 439 -17.48 -9.76 -4.09
C ARG A 439 -18.62 -10.66 -4.59
N ARG A 440 -19.44 -11.19 -3.70
CA ARG A 440 -20.58 -12.02 -4.08
C ARG A 440 -21.57 -11.23 -4.95
N ILE A 441 -21.92 -10.02 -4.53
CA ILE A 441 -22.78 -9.11 -5.31
C ILE A 441 -22.13 -8.80 -6.67
N GLU A 442 -20.84 -8.47 -6.68
CA GLU A 442 -20.07 -8.16 -7.90
C GLU A 442 -20.15 -9.29 -8.94
N THR A 443 -20.10 -10.57 -8.51
CA THR A 443 -20.21 -11.72 -9.43
C THR A 443 -21.59 -11.88 -10.08
N ASN A 444 -22.66 -11.40 -9.42
CA ASN A 444 -24.02 -11.49 -9.93
C ASN A 444 -24.50 -10.21 -10.63
N LEU A 445 -23.82 -9.08 -10.39
CA LEU A 445 -24.27 -7.74 -10.80
C LEU A 445 -24.43 -7.57 -12.33
N ASN A 446 -23.74 -8.38 -13.13
CA ASN A 446 -23.90 -8.36 -14.58
C ASN A 446 -25.20 -9.02 -15.05
N ARG A 447 -25.81 -9.89 -14.24
CA ARG A 447 -27.08 -10.59 -14.53
C ARG A 447 -28.28 -9.81 -14.02
N ASP A 448 -28.27 -9.39 -12.75
CA ASP A 448 -29.32 -8.60 -12.11
C ASP A 448 -28.76 -7.68 -11.02
N THR A 449 -29.55 -6.69 -10.58
CA THR A 449 -29.20 -5.75 -9.49
C THR A 449 -29.96 -6.03 -8.19
N GLU A 450 -30.81 -7.06 -8.16
CA GLU A 450 -31.75 -7.30 -7.05
C GLU A 450 -31.02 -7.65 -5.76
N GLU A 451 -29.96 -8.46 -5.83
CA GLU A 451 -29.17 -8.82 -4.65
C GLU A 451 -28.54 -7.58 -3.98
N LEU A 452 -28.07 -6.63 -4.80
CA LEU A 452 -27.54 -5.37 -4.30
C LEU A 452 -28.65 -4.58 -3.62
N GLU A 453 -29.81 -4.44 -4.26
CA GLU A 453 -30.97 -3.72 -3.72
C GLU A 453 -31.42 -4.28 -2.35
N TRP A 454 -31.50 -5.60 -2.21
CA TRP A 454 -31.89 -6.25 -0.95
C TRP A 454 -30.84 -6.10 0.16
N SER A 455 -29.55 -6.09 -0.21
CA SER A 455 -28.45 -6.07 0.75
C SER A 455 -27.95 -4.66 1.09
N TRP A 456 -28.39 -3.63 0.34
CA TRP A 456 -27.77 -2.31 0.38
C TRP A 456 -27.90 -1.62 1.73
N THR A 457 -29.06 -1.70 2.37
CA THR A 457 -29.27 -1.12 3.72
C THR A 457 -28.34 -1.76 4.74
N ASP A 458 -28.23 -3.09 4.74
CA ASP A 458 -27.35 -3.82 5.66
C ASP A 458 -25.86 -3.49 5.43
N ILE A 459 -25.47 -3.28 4.16
CA ILE A 459 -24.11 -2.86 3.79
C ILE A 459 -23.81 -1.47 4.36
N LYS A 460 -24.74 -0.51 4.22
CA LYS A 460 -24.57 0.84 4.77
C LYS A 460 -24.45 0.83 6.29
N GLU A 461 -25.29 0.07 6.99
CA GLU A 461 -25.21 -0.04 8.45
C GLU A 461 -23.90 -0.67 8.92
N LYS A 462 -23.40 -1.70 8.21
CA LYS A 462 -22.10 -2.31 8.49
C LYS A 462 -20.96 -1.31 8.29
N ILE A 463 -20.92 -0.58 7.17
CA ILE A 463 -19.88 0.43 6.92
C ILE A 463 -19.94 1.54 7.96
N ALA A 464 -21.13 2.06 8.26
CA ALA A 464 -21.29 3.11 9.27
C ALA A 464 -20.73 2.68 10.62
N THR A 465 -20.87 1.40 10.98
CA THR A 465 -20.30 0.81 12.20
C THR A 465 -18.77 0.69 12.13
N LEU A 466 -18.22 0.24 11.00
CA LEU A 466 -16.77 0.08 10.82
C LEU A 466 -16.01 1.41 10.78
N CYS A 467 -16.69 2.47 10.35
CA CYS A 467 -16.12 3.79 10.14
C CYS A 467 -16.39 4.77 11.30
N GLN A 468 -16.94 4.34 12.44
CA GLN A 468 -17.32 5.24 13.54
C GLN A 468 -16.18 6.09 14.10
N GLN A 469 -14.94 5.58 14.04
CA GLN A 469 -13.74 6.26 14.57
C GLN A 469 -12.93 6.98 13.48
N ASP A 470 -13.32 6.85 12.21
CA ASP A 470 -12.65 7.53 11.11
C ASP A 470 -13.06 9.01 11.07
N SER A 471 -12.16 9.88 10.61
CA SER A 471 -12.46 11.30 10.49
C SER A 471 -13.45 11.57 9.34
N GLU A 472 -14.21 12.67 9.41
CA GLU A 472 -15.13 13.07 8.33
C GLU A 472 -14.37 13.29 7.00
N ALA A 473 -13.14 13.78 7.06
CA ALA A 473 -12.26 13.94 5.91
C ALA A 473 -11.88 12.60 5.25
N ASP A 474 -11.69 11.55 6.06
CA ASP A 474 -11.46 10.20 5.57
C ASP A 474 -12.72 9.62 4.91
N LEU A 475 -13.90 9.85 5.46
CA LEU A 475 -15.12 9.21 4.96
C LEU A 475 -15.71 9.88 3.72
N LEU A 476 -15.22 11.06 3.34
CA LEU A 476 -15.78 11.86 2.25
C LEU A 476 -15.95 11.09 0.93
N GLN A 477 -14.94 10.34 0.49
CA GLN A 477 -15.02 9.57 -0.76
C GLN A 477 -16.02 8.42 -0.67
N LEU A 478 -16.08 7.74 0.49
CA LEU A 478 -16.98 6.62 0.71
C LEU A 478 -18.43 7.11 0.78
N GLN A 479 -18.67 8.21 1.50
CA GLN A 479 -19.98 8.89 1.58
C GLN A 479 -20.43 9.40 0.22
N GLN A 480 -19.55 9.98 -0.59
CA GLN A 480 -19.90 10.45 -1.93
C GLN A 480 -20.26 9.28 -2.85
N ALA A 481 -19.49 8.18 -2.80
CA ALA A 481 -19.79 6.98 -3.57
C ALA A 481 -21.11 6.32 -3.14
N GLU A 482 -21.38 6.30 -1.83
CA GLU A 482 -22.65 5.83 -1.26
C GLU A 482 -23.84 6.65 -1.77
N GLN A 483 -23.78 7.98 -1.70
CA GLN A 483 -24.83 8.88 -2.19
C GLN A 483 -25.09 8.71 -3.69
N ASN A 484 -24.03 8.52 -4.49
CA ASN A 484 -24.16 8.29 -5.92
C ASN A 484 -24.87 6.96 -6.22
N LEU A 485 -24.59 5.93 -5.42
CA LEU A 485 -25.23 4.62 -5.55
C LEU A 485 -26.69 4.65 -5.06
N ASP A 486 -26.99 5.34 -3.96
CA ASP A 486 -28.37 5.59 -3.49
C ASP A 486 -29.22 6.20 -4.61
N GLN A 487 -28.74 7.28 -5.24
CA GLN A 487 -29.45 7.91 -6.36
C GLN A 487 -29.62 6.98 -7.57
N ALA A 488 -28.63 6.12 -7.84
CA ALA A 488 -28.71 5.18 -8.95
C ALA A 488 -29.78 4.10 -8.72
N LEU A 489 -29.89 3.61 -7.47
CA LEU A 489 -30.89 2.63 -7.04
C LEU A 489 -32.31 3.23 -7.07
N GLU A 490 -32.48 4.47 -6.61
CA GLU A 490 -33.78 5.17 -6.66
C GLU A 490 -34.31 5.35 -8.09
N ILE A 491 -33.44 5.66 -9.04
CA ILE A 491 -33.81 5.85 -10.45
C ILE A 491 -33.99 4.51 -11.19
N GLN A 492 -33.65 3.38 -10.54
CA GLN A 492 -33.74 2.02 -11.10
C GLN A 492 -33.09 1.89 -12.48
N ASN A 493 -31.90 2.49 -12.65
CA ASN A 493 -31.15 2.42 -13.90
C ASN A 493 -30.01 1.38 -13.77
N PRO A 494 -30.11 0.18 -14.37
CA PRO A 494 -29.16 -0.91 -14.14
C PRO A 494 -27.73 -0.57 -14.55
N SER A 495 -27.54 0.21 -15.62
CA SER A 495 -26.20 0.62 -16.07
C SER A 495 -25.56 1.62 -15.10
N ARG A 496 -26.35 2.54 -14.55
CA ARG A 496 -25.87 3.51 -13.55
C ARG A 496 -25.61 2.84 -12.19
N ILE A 497 -26.49 1.91 -11.78
CA ILE A 497 -26.30 1.11 -10.56
C ILE A 497 -24.98 0.35 -10.63
N ARG A 498 -24.73 -0.37 -11.73
CA ARG A 498 -23.45 -1.07 -11.96
C ARG A 498 -22.27 -0.11 -11.83
N HIS A 499 -22.29 0.99 -12.56
CA HIS A 499 -21.21 1.97 -12.55
C HIS A 499 -20.93 2.52 -11.13
N CYS A 500 -21.97 2.96 -10.42
CA CYS A 500 -21.85 3.50 -9.07
C CYS A 500 -21.40 2.43 -8.06
N PHE A 501 -21.87 1.18 -8.20
CA PHE A 501 -21.42 0.06 -7.38
C PHE A 501 -19.92 -0.22 -7.59
N TRP A 502 -19.44 -0.23 -8.83
CA TRP A 502 -18.00 -0.42 -9.10
C TRP A 502 -17.13 0.66 -8.44
N ILE A 503 -17.59 1.92 -8.47
CA ILE A 503 -16.90 3.02 -7.77
C ILE A 503 -16.91 2.78 -6.26
N TYR A 504 -18.08 2.50 -5.70
CA TYR A 504 -18.22 2.22 -4.27
C TYR A 504 -17.35 1.04 -3.82
N ARG A 505 -17.38 -0.07 -4.58
CA ARG A 505 -16.55 -1.26 -4.36
C ARG A 505 -15.08 -0.93 -4.30
N ARG A 506 -14.60 -0.08 -5.21
CA ARG A 506 -13.20 0.36 -5.27
C ARG A 506 -12.83 1.21 -4.06
N VAL A 507 -13.68 2.15 -3.65
CA VAL A 507 -13.46 3.00 -2.46
C VAL A 507 -13.46 2.15 -1.18
N ALA A 508 -14.42 1.23 -1.05
CA ALA A 508 -14.49 0.26 0.05
C ALA A 508 -13.23 -0.62 0.11
N LEU A 509 -12.73 -1.12 -1.03
CA LEU A 509 -11.51 -1.92 -1.09
C LEU A 509 -10.27 -1.12 -0.69
N MET A 510 -10.18 0.15 -1.11
CA MET A 510 -9.09 1.04 -0.68
C MET A 510 -9.11 1.28 0.83
N ARG A 511 -10.30 1.42 1.42
CA ARG A 511 -10.46 1.55 2.87
C ARG A 511 -10.05 0.27 3.60
N PHE A 512 -10.51 -0.89 3.14
CA PHE A 512 -10.08 -2.17 3.70
C PHE A 512 -8.56 -2.34 3.63
N SER A 513 -7.95 -2.03 2.48
CA SER A 513 -6.49 -2.07 2.30
C SER A 513 -5.75 -1.16 3.28
N SER A 514 -6.32 0.00 3.63
CA SER A 514 -5.74 0.89 4.65
C SER A 514 -5.77 0.25 6.04
N VAL A 515 -6.90 -0.38 6.42
CA VAL A 515 -7.04 -1.09 7.70
C VAL A 515 -6.05 -2.25 7.78
N ASP A 516 -5.89 -3.02 6.70
CA ASP A 516 -4.89 -4.09 6.60
C ASP A 516 -3.49 -3.55 6.82
N LEU A 517 -3.14 -2.45 6.14
CA LEU A 517 -1.83 -1.82 6.28
C LEU A 517 -1.59 -1.30 7.70
N ARG A 518 -2.61 -0.72 8.35
CA ARG A 518 -2.52 -0.29 9.76
C ARG A 518 -2.25 -1.49 10.68
N LEU A 519 -2.96 -2.60 10.49
CA LEU A 519 -2.76 -3.81 11.29
C LEU A 519 -1.36 -4.41 11.08
N VAL A 520 -0.87 -4.44 9.84
CA VAL A 520 0.49 -4.90 9.52
C VAL A 520 1.54 -4.00 10.19
N LYS A 521 1.43 -2.67 10.06
CA LYS A 521 2.34 -1.73 10.73
C LYS A 521 2.31 -1.86 12.25
N PHE A 522 1.13 -2.10 12.83
CA PHE A 522 1.00 -2.33 14.26
C PHE A 522 1.76 -3.59 14.69
N CYS A 523 1.69 -4.65 13.89
CA CYS A 523 2.47 -5.87 14.12
C CYS A 523 3.98 -5.61 14.03
N ASP A 524 4.45 -4.71 13.15
CA ASP A 524 5.86 -4.33 13.05
C ASP A 524 6.39 -3.65 14.31
N GLU A 525 5.61 -2.76 14.90
CA GLU A 525 6.01 -2.09 16.14
C GLU A 525 6.01 -3.06 17.34
N LEU A 526 5.08 -4.02 17.37
CA LEU A 526 5.08 -5.09 18.37
C LEU A 526 6.31 -6.00 18.28
N GLN A 527 6.84 -6.24 17.07
CA GLN A 527 8.07 -7.02 16.90
C GLN A 527 9.27 -6.35 17.59
N LYS A 528 9.34 -5.02 17.62
CA LYS A 528 10.43 -4.30 18.32
C LYS A 528 10.37 -4.53 19.83
N ILE A 529 9.18 -4.60 20.41
CA ILE A 529 8.96 -4.93 21.83
C ILE A 529 9.38 -6.39 22.12
N GLY A 530 9.10 -7.31 21.18
CA GLY A 530 9.47 -8.71 21.28
C GLY A 530 10.97 -8.95 21.52
N HIS A 531 11.85 -8.15 20.89
CA HIS A 531 13.30 -8.30 21.06
C HIS A 531 13.75 -8.08 22.52
N THR A 532 13.18 -7.10 23.23
CA THR A 532 13.52 -6.88 24.65
C THR A 532 12.97 -7.99 25.54
N LEU A 533 11.79 -8.54 25.22
CA LEU A 533 11.24 -9.70 25.93
C LEU A 533 12.12 -10.96 25.74
N GLU A 534 12.64 -11.19 24.54
CA GLU A 534 13.60 -12.28 24.26
C GLU A 534 14.89 -12.14 25.09
N LEU A 535 15.39 -10.91 25.28
CA LEU A 535 16.53 -10.65 26.16
C LEU A 535 16.24 -11.00 27.62
N ILE A 536 15.03 -10.70 28.11
CA ILE A 536 14.58 -11.09 29.46
C ILE A 536 14.57 -12.61 29.58
N VAL A 537 13.93 -13.32 28.63
CA VAL A 537 13.86 -14.79 28.61
C VAL A 537 15.27 -15.40 28.60
N THR A 538 16.19 -14.86 27.80
CA THR A 538 17.57 -15.36 27.70
C THR A 538 18.36 -15.15 28.99
N LYS A 539 18.08 -14.08 29.75
CA LYS A 539 18.78 -13.77 31.02
C LYS A 539 18.26 -14.54 32.23
N ILE A 540 17.04 -15.09 32.15
CA ILE A 540 16.41 -15.89 33.21
C ILE A 540 16.41 -17.40 32.91
N SER A 541 16.85 -17.78 31.71
CA SER A 541 17.12 -19.18 31.31
C SER A 541 18.54 -19.57 31.72
#